data_AF-A0A674MPJ7-F1
#
_entry.id   AF-A0A674MPJ7-F1
#
_cell.length_a   1.000
_cell.length_b   1.000
_cell.length_c   1.000
_cell.angle_alpha   90.00
_cell.angle_beta   90.00
_cell.angle_gamma   90.00
#
_symmetry.space_group_name_H-M   'P 1'
#
loop_
_entity.id
_entity.type
_entity.pdbx_description
1 polymer ?
#
loop_
_entity_poly.entity_id
_entity_poly.type
_entity_poly.pdbx_seq_one_letter_code
_entity_poly.pdbx_strand_id
1 'polypeptide(L)'
;MCRFNRQEVVECGEDLSWSSEDLASVLLSTMKLKDLLQKQQLKDCHGAQPKECPEPKIPQNGGLVCVTAANRRFCKPLCNNGFDFAFLRRSRLYDECSERTKYKWDSQYVGGNTLAVCSEALLQISGAKTAYFPQNQTCLTTKSSSQHQSDVIRTFIKELADQSVHAESQHACLVCGEQ
;
A
#
# COMPACT_ATOMS: atom_id res chain seq x y z
N MET A 1 -2.39 16.15 32.25
CA MET A 1 -3.24 16.61 31.13
C MET A 1 -2.47 16.28 29.85
N CYS A 2 -2.70 15.11 29.27
CA CYS A 2 -1.91 14.66 28.12
C CYS A 2 -2.42 15.36 26.86
N ARG A 3 -1.53 16.06 26.15
CA ARG A 3 -1.83 16.65 24.84
C ARG A 3 -1.54 15.60 23.78
N PHE A 4 -2.52 15.31 22.93
CA PHE A 4 -2.36 14.41 21.80
C PHE A 4 -1.39 15.02 20.77
N ASN A 5 -0.14 14.60 20.79
CA ASN A 5 0.79 14.79 19.68
C ASN A 5 1.06 13.45 18.99
N ARG A 6 1.37 13.51 17.69
CA ARG A 6 1.42 12.39 16.72
C ARG A 6 2.38 11.23 17.06
N GLN A 7 3.12 11.34 18.17
CA GLN A 7 4.18 10.41 18.59
C GLN A 7 3.95 9.74 19.96
N GLU A 8 2.90 10.09 20.72
CA GLU A 8 2.84 9.78 22.17
C GLU A 8 1.62 8.92 22.58
N VAL A 9 1.04 8.11 21.69
CA VAL A 9 -0.10 7.26 22.07
C VAL A 9 0.32 6.08 22.96
N VAL A 10 1.54 5.58 22.79
CA VAL A 10 2.03 4.37 23.46
C VAL A 10 2.63 4.67 24.86
N GLU A 11 3.24 5.85 25.03
CA GLU A 11 3.97 6.22 26.26
C GLU A 11 3.06 6.43 27.48
N CYS A 12 1.74 6.54 27.30
CA CYS A 12 0.80 6.68 28.43
C CYS A 12 0.32 5.32 29.01
N GLY A 13 0.69 4.19 28.41
CA GLY A 13 0.12 2.87 28.74
C GLY A 13 0.87 2.07 29.80
N GLU A 14 2.16 2.30 29.99
CA GLU A 14 3.06 1.40 30.75
C GLU A 14 2.88 1.50 32.28
N ASP A 15 2.38 2.62 32.80
CA ASP A 15 2.21 2.87 34.24
C ASP A 15 0.77 2.67 34.77
N LEU A 16 -0.15 2.19 33.95
CA LEU A 16 -1.56 2.02 34.33
C LEU A 16 -1.81 0.57 34.80
N SER A 17 -2.43 0.40 35.98
CA SER A 17 -2.93 -0.91 36.41
C SER A 17 -4.29 -1.19 35.75
N TRP A 18 -4.29 -1.80 34.57
CA TRP A 18 -5.52 -2.11 33.83
C TRP A 18 -6.22 -3.34 34.41
N SER A 19 -7.56 -3.28 34.53
CA SER A 19 -8.37 -4.50 34.66
C SER A 19 -8.39 -5.28 33.34
N SER A 20 -8.71 -6.58 33.39
CA SER A 20 -8.85 -7.40 32.18
C SER A 20 -9.92 -6.87 31.22
N GLU A 21 -11.01 -6.34 31.78
CA GLU A 21 -12.16 -5.81 31.07
C GLU A 21 -11.81 -4.49 30.37
N ASP A 22 -11.09 -3.59 31.05
CA ASP A 22 -10.66 -2.31 30.48
C ASP A 22 -9.65 -2.53 29.35
N LEU A 23 -8.71 -3.47 29.53
CA LEU A 23 -7.74 -3.83 28.49
C LEU A 23 -8.45 -4.36 27.24
N ALA A 24 -9.39 -5.29 27.40
CA ALA A 24 -10.16 -5.84 26.29
C ALA A 24 -10.99 -4.75 25.56
N SER A 25 -11.61 -3.84 26.31
CA SER A 25 -12.39 -2.73 25.76
C SER A 25 -11.54 -1.78 24.91
N VAL A 26 -10.32 -1.44 25.37
CA VAL A 26 -9.41 -0.58 24.61
C VAL A 26 -8.82 -1.28 23.39
N LEU A 27 -8.48 -2.57 23.50
CA LEU A 27 -8.08 -3.37 22.35
C LEU A 27 -9.17 -3.36 21.27
N LEU A 28 -10.42 -3.65 21.64
CA LEU A 28 -11.56 -3.61 20.72
C LEU A 28 -11.75 -2.22 20.08
N SER A 29 -11.62 -1.16 20.87
CA SER A 29 -11.75 0.22 20.37
C SER A 29 -10.63 0.58 19.38
N THR A 30 -9.41 0.13 19.67
CA THR A 30 -8.23 0.34 18.81
C THR A 30 -8.37 -0.42 17.49
N MET A 31 -8.88 -1.66 17.52
CA MET A 31 -9.18 -2.44 16.31
C MET A 31 -10.22 -1.74 15.45
N LYS A 32 -11.32 -1.25 16.03
CA LYS A 32 -12.34 -0.48 15.29
C LYS A 32 -11.78 0.79 14.67
N LEU A 33 -10.93 1.52 15.42
CA LEU A 33 -10.26 2.72 14.90
C LEU A 33 -9.31 2.37 13.74
N LYS A 34 -8.53 1.29 13.85
CA LYS A 34 -7.68 0.78 12.77
C LYS A 34 -8.50 0.52 11.51
N ASP A 35 -9.62 -0.19 11.62
CA ASP A 35 -10.49 -0.52 10.49
C ASP A 35 -11.04 0.75 9.81
N LEU A 36 -11.45 1.75 10.60
CA LEU A 36 -11.94 3.03 10.08
C LEU A 36 -10.85 3.81 9.34
N LEU A 37 -9.67 3.93 9.95
CA LEU A 37 -8.52 4.61 9.34
C LEU A 37 -8.08 3.91 8.05
N GLN A 38 -8.09 2.57 8.04
CA GLN A 38 -7.74 1.80 6.87
C GLN A 38 -8.73 2.03 5.72
N LYS A 39 -10.05 1.99 5.99
CA LYS A 39 -11.08 2.33 4.99
C LYS A 39 -10.94 3.75 4.46
N GLN A 40 -10.56 4.70 5.30
CA GLN A 40 -10.36 6.08 4.89
C GLN A 40 -9.16 6.22 3.94
N GLN A 41 -8.05 5.53 4.24
CA GLN A 41 -6.87 5.51 3.38
C GLN A 41 -7.17 4.96 1.97
N LEU A 42 -8.08 3.99 1.83
CA LEU A 42 -8.44 3.47 0.49
C LEU A 42 -8.93 4.59 -0.44
N LYS A 43 -9.55 5.63 0.13
CA LYS A 43 -10.06 6.79 -0.62
C LYS A 43 -8.97 7.70 -1.17
N ASP A 44 -7.73 7.58 -0.71
CA ASP A 44 -6.61 8.41 -1.19
C ASP A 44 -6.35 8.21 -2.69
N CYS A 45 -6.78 7.07 -3.25
CA CYS A 45 -6.69 6.77 -4.67
C CYS A 45 -7.99 7.00 -5.45
N HIS A 46 -9.12 7.34 -4.80
CA HIS A 46 -10.43 7.40 -5.47
C HIS A 46 -10.59 8.58 -6.45
N GLY A 47 -9.67 9.54 -6.46
CA GLY A 47 -9.60 10.62 -7.46
C GLY A 47 -8.92 10.21 -8.77
N ALA A 48 -8.34 9.01 -8.83
CA ALA A 48 -7.56 8.52 -9.96
C ALA A 48 -8.46 7.99 -11.09
N GLN A 49 -8.36 8.53 -12.30
CA GLN A 49 -9.06 8.02 -13.48
C GLN A 49 -8.38 6.73 -14.02
N PRO A 50 -9.06 5.89 -14.82
CA PRO A 50 -10.50 5.89 -15.11
C PRO A 50 -11.34 5.36 -13.94
N LYS A 51 -12.59 5.84 -13.81
CA LYS A 51 -13.51 5.46 -12.72
C LYS A 51 -14.07 4.04 -12.89
N GLU A 52 -14.00 3.52 -14.11
CA GLU A 52 -14.44 2.21 -14.53
C GLU A 52 -13.53 1.10 -14.01
N CYS A 53 -12.29 1.44 -13.65
CA CYS A 53 -11.37 0.48 -13.08
C CYS A 53 -11.81 0.05 -11.68
N PRO A 54 -11.95 -1.26 -11.42
CA PRO A 54 -12.33 -1.73 -10.11
C PRO A 54 -11.19 -1.46 -9.11
N GLU A 55 -11.54 -1.18 -7.85
CA GLU A 55 -10.51 -0.94 -6.83
C GLU A 55 -9.63 -2.19 -6.62
N PRO A 56 -8.30 -2.05 -6.69
CA PRO A 56 -7.39 -3.15 -6.49
C PRO A 56 -7.38 -3.59 -5.02
N LYS A 57 -7.24 -4.89 -4.77
CA LYS A 57 -6.99 -5.39 -3.42
C LYS A 57 -5.55 -5.06 -3.05
N ILE A 58 -5.40 -4.35 -1.94
CA ILE A 58 -4.09 -4.03 -1.39
C ILE A 58 -3.50 -5.29 -0.73
N PRO A 59 -2.25 -5.66 -1.02
CA PRO A 59 -1.63 -6.81 -0.39
C PRO A 59 -1.48 -6.57 1.12
N GLN A 60 -1.86 -7.56 1.93
CA GLN A 60 -1.44 -7.64 3.33
C GLN A 60 0.09 -7.67 3.40
N ASN A 61 0.67 -7.13 4.47
CA ASN A 61 2.11 -6.99 4.64
C ASN A 61 2.79 -6.25 3.49
N GLY A 62 2.12 -5.22 2.97
CA GLY A 62 2.59 -4.45 1.84
C GLY A 62 1.73 -3.21 1.55
N GLY A 63 1.81 -2.77 0.30
CA GLY A 63 1.03 -1.64 -0.21
C GLY A 63 0.94 -1.63 -1.72
N LEU A 64 0.13 -0.69 -2.24
CA LEU A 64 0.06 -0.35 -3.65
C LEU A 64 0.44 1.12 -3.84
N VAL A 65 1.35 1.38 -4.75
CA VAL A 65 1.51 2.71 -5.34
C VAL A 65 0.76 2.72 -6.67
N CYS A 66 -0.19 3.63 -6.83
CA CYS A 66 -0.98 3.75 -8.04
C CYS A 66 -0.81 5.13 -8.65
N VAL A 67 -0.82 5.19 -9.99
CA VAL A 67 -0.68 6.41 -10.78
C VAL A 67 -1.63 6.35 -11.96
N THR A 68 -2.30 7.46 -12.26
CA THR A 68 -3.07 7.63 -13.49
C THR A 68 -2.29 8.43 -14.52
N ALA A 69 -2.28 7.93 -15.76
CA ALA A 69 -1.75 8.66 -16.91
C ALA A 69 -2.53 8.32 -18.18
N ALA A 70 -2.89 9.35 -18.95
CA ALA A 70 -3.61 9.20 -20.23
C ALA A 70 -4.84 8.27 -20.14
N ASN A 71 -5.68 8.45 -19.12
CA ASN A 71 -6.86 7.62 -18.83
C ASN A 71 -6.57 6.11 -18.64
N ARG A 72 -5.36 5.79 -18.19
CA ARG A 72 -4.92 4.44 -17.78
C ARG A 72 -4.50 4.51 -16.32
N ARG A 73 -4.90 3.52 -15.52
CA ARG A 73 -4.49 3.39 -14.12
C ARG A 73 -3.43 2.29 -14.03
N PHE A 74 -2.31 2.63 -13.43
CA PHE A 74 -1.21 1.71 -13.19
C PHE A 74 -1.04 1.54 -11.69
N CYS A 75 -0.94 0.31 -11.21
CA CYS A 75 -0.69 0.02 -9.81
C CYS A 75 0.48 -0.94 -9.67
N LYS A 76 1.48 -0.52 -8.90
CA LYS A 76 2.62 -1.33 -8.52
C LYS A 76 2.43 -1.79 -7.07
N PRO A 77 2.41 -3.09 -6.81
CA PRO A 77 2.46 -3.61 -5.44
C PRO A 77 3.88 -3.61 -4.90
N LEU A 78 3.98 -3.41 -3.59
CA LEU A 78 5.21 -3.51 -2.81
C LEU A 78 4.97 -4.41 -1.62
N CYS A 79 5.92 -5.30 -1.31
CA CYS A 79 5.91 -6.09 -0.08
C CYS A 79 6.82 -5.44 0.98
N ASN A 80 6.43 -5.55 2.25
CA ASN A 80 7.27 -5.17 3.37
C ASN A 80 8.55 -6.02 3.40
N ASN A 81 9.59 -5.51 4.07
CA ASN A 81 10.74 -6.35 4.38
C ASN A 81 10.33 -7.58 5.24
N GLY A 82 10.95 -8.73 4.99
CA GLY A 82 10.56 -10.01 5.57
C GLY A 82 9.45 -10.75 4.79
N PHE A 83 8.93 -10.15 3.72
CA PHE A 83 7.95 -10.74 2.83
C PHE A 83 8.41 -10.72 1.38
N ASP A 84 8.07 -11.77 0.63
CA ASP A 84 8.24 -11.86 -0.82
C ASP A 84 6.89 -12.05 -1.52
N PHE A 85 6.85 -11.82 -2.83
CA PHE A 85 5.68 -12.14 -3.63
C PHE A 85 5.47 -13.65 -3.71
N ALA A 86 4.23 -14.10 -3.54
CA ALA A 86 3.86 -15.52 -3.64
C ALA A 86 4.02 -16.11 -5.07
N PHE A 87 4.46 -15.32 -6.05
CA PHE A 87 4.70 -15.72 -7.43
C PHE A 87 5.76 -14.81 -8.07
N LEU A 88 6.45 -15.35 -9.08
CA LEU A 88 7.49 -14.61 -9.79
C LEU A 88 6.89 -13.48 -10.63
N ARG A 89 7.35 -12.26 -10.38
CA ARG A 89 6.93 -11.03 -11.07
C ARG A 89 8.08 -10.05 -11.32
N ARG A 90 9.32 -10.52 -11.30
CA ARG A 90 10.52 -9.67 -11.38
C ARG A 90 10.56 -8.74 -12.60
N SER A 91 10.00 -9.16 -13.74
CA SER A 91 9.84 -8.35 -14.95
C SER A 91 8.53 -7.56 -15.01
N ARG A 92 7.56 -7.90 -14.15
CA ARG A 92 6.22 -7.32 -14.13
C ARG A 92 6.09 -6.34 -12.97
N LEU A 93 6.59 -5.12 -13.23
CA LEU A 93 6.70 -4.06 -12.23
C LEU A 93 5.33 -3.54 -11.75
N TYR A 94 4.31 -3.57 -12.61
CA TYR A 94 2.99 -3.06 -12.31
C TYR A 94 1.89 -3.83 -13.05
N ASP A 95 0.66 -3.51 -12.68
CA ASP A 95 -0.57 -3.96 -13.30
C ASP A 95 -1.29 -2.74 -13.91
N GLU A 96 -1.90 -2.91 -15.09
CA GLU A 96 -2.65 -1.88 -15.80
C GLU A 96 -4.15 -2.16 -15.74
N CYS A 97 -4.94 -1.09 -15.61
CA CYS A 97 -6.36 -1.09 -15.91
C CYS A 97 -6.71 0.11 -16.80
N SER A 98 -7.33 -0.17 -17.95
CA SER A 98 -7.70 0.82 -18.97
C SER A 98 -8.72 0.26 -19.95
N GLU A 99 -9.12 1.05 -20.95
CA GLU A 99 -9.94 0.57 -22.07
C GLU A 99 -9.31 -0.64 -22.77
N ARG A 100 -7.97 -0.66 -22.93
CA ARG A 100 -7.21 -1.78 -23.53
C ARG A 100 -7.45 -3.09 -22.79
N THR A 101 -7.56 -3.04 -21.47
CA THR A 101 -7.79 -4.22 -20.62
C THR A 101 -9.28 -4.44 -20.35
N LYS A 102 -10.17 -3.74 -21.06
CA LYS A 102 -11.63 -3.75 -20.86
C LYS A 102 -11.99 -3.40 -19.41
N TYR A 103 -11.27 -2.44 -18.84
CA TYR A 103 -11.41 -1.99 -17.45
C TYR A 103 -11.27 -3.11 -16.42
N LYS A 104 -10.42 -4.10 -16.71
CA LYS A 104 -9.99 -5.13 -15.76
C LYS A 104 -8.50 -4.99 -15.49
N TRP A 105 -8.07 -5.33 -14.29
CA TRP A 105 -6.64 -5.46 -14.03
C TRP A 105 -6.06 -6.57 -14.88
N ASP A 106 -4.94 -6.32 -15.55
CA ASP A 106 -4.21 -7.32 -16.34
C ASP A 106 -3.40 -8.32 -15.48
N SER A 107 -3.78 -8.45 -14.20
CA SER A 107 -3.14 -9.30 -13.19
C SER A 107 -3.03 -10.75 -13.60
N GLN A 108 -1.95 -11.41 -13.16
CA GLN A 108 -1.78 -12.86 -13.27
C GLN A 108 -2.77 -13.65 -12.38
N TYR A 109 -3.42 -12.98 -11.41
CA TYR A 109 -4.51 -13.59 -10.65
C TYR A 109 -5.80 -13.56 -11.46
N VAL A 110 -6.19 -14.73 -11.97
CA VAL A 110 -7.40 -14.89 -12.78
C VAL A 110 -8.63 -14.39 -12.01
N GLY A 111 -9.39 -13.49 -12.64
CA GLY A 111 -10.76 -13.17 -12.24
C GLY A 111 -10.94 -12.24 -11.04
N GLY A 112 -9.90 -11.57 -10.55
CA GLY A 112 -10.00 -10.72 -9.36
C GLY A 112 -9.23 -9.41 -9.42
N ASN A 113 -9.38 -8.64 -8.35
CA ASN A 113 -8.67 -7.37 -8.14
C ASN A 113 -7.35 -7.55 -7.37
N THR A 114 -6.93 -8.79 -7.12
CA THR A 114 -5.67 -9.09 -6.43
C THR A 114 -4.51 -8.84 -7.39
N LEU A 115 -3.63 -7.90 -7.03
CA LEU A 115 -2.44 -7.59 -7.83
C LEU A 115 -1.20 -8.32 -7.30
N ALA A 116 -1.17 -8.63 -6.01
CA ALA A 116 -0.08 -9.32 -5.34
C ALA A 116 -0.56 -10.02 -4.07
N VAL A 117 0.18 -11.04 -3.66
CA VAL A 117 0.15 -11.61 -2.30
C VAL A 117 1.58 -11.55 -1.77
N CYS A 118 1.76 -10.94 -0.61
CA CYS A 118 3.03 -10.93 0.12
C CYS A 118 3.00 -12.05 1.16
N SER A 119 3.99 -12.93 1.11
CA SER A 119 4.12 -14.08 2.01
C SER A 119 5.46 -13.98 2.74
N GLU A 120 5.49 -14.41 4.00
CA GLU A 120 6.72 -14.43 4.78
C GLU A 120 7.82 -15.18 4.03
N ALA A 121 8.99 -14.56 3.96
CA ALA A 121 10.12 -15.13 3.24
C ALA A 121 11.43 -14.57 3.81
N LEU A 122 12.43 -15.45 3.96
CA LEU A 122 13.78 -15.05 4.38
C LEU A 122 14.51 -14.24 3.31
N LEU A 123 14.16 -14.45 2.03
CA LEU A 123 14.78 -13.81 0.87
C LEU A 123 13.72 -13.22 -0.06
N GLN A 124 14.03 -12.07 -0.65
CA GLN A 124 13.18 -11.35 -1.61
C GLN A 124 13.72 -11.55 -3.02
N ILE A 125 13.19 -12.53 -3.75
CA ILE A 125 13.69 -12.92 -5.07
C ILE A 125 12.64 -12.82 -6.17
N SER A 126 11.35 -12.83 -5.80
CA SER A 126 10.25 -12.97 -6.74
C SER A 126 9.90 -11.67 -7.46
N GLY A 127 10.25 -10.52 -6.89
CA GLY A 127 10.02 -9.18 -7.41
C GLY A 127 11.30 -8.45 -7.82
N ALA A 128 11.13 -7.28 -8.43
CA ALA A 128 12.23 -6.35 -8.65
C ALA A 128 12.66 -5.70 -7.33
N LYS A 129 13.91 -5.21 -7.23
CA LYS A 129 14.42 -4.59 -5.99
C LYS A 129 13.55 -3.42 -5.49
N THR A 130 12.95 -2.67 -6.41
CA THR A 130 12.08 -1.52 -6.11
C THR A 130 10.65 -1.93 -5.75
N ALA A 131 10.32 -3.22 -5.78
CA ALA A 131 9.01 -3.77 -5.41
C ALA A 131 8.95 -4.18 -3.92
N TYR A 132 9.90 -3.70 -3.12
CA TYR A 132 9.96 -3.95 -1.68
C TYR A 132 10.21 -2.65 -0.92
N PHE A 133 9.63 -2.55 0.26
CA PHE A 133 10.03 -1.51 1.21
C PHE A 133 11.41 -1.87 1.82
N PRO A 134 12.27 -0.88 2.11
CA PRO A 134 13.56 -1.09 2.76
C PRO A 134 13.44 -1.79 4.13
N GLN A 135 14.55 -2.36 4.63
CA GLN A 135 14.58 -3.18 5.85
C GLN A 135 13.96 -2.52 7.09
N ASN A 136 14.07 -1.20 7.23
CA ASN A 136 13.53 -0.45 8.37
C ASN A 136 12.22 0.29 8.04
N GLN A 137 11.53 -0.14 6.98
CA GLN A 137 10.31 0.49 6.50
C GLN A 137 9.25 -0.57 6.17
N THR A 138 8.05 -0.34 6.69
CA THR A 138 6.81 -0.91 6.17
C THR A 138 6.10 0.12 5.31
N CYS A 139 5.03 -0.30 4.62
CA CYS A 139 4.17 0.64 3.92
C CYS A 139 3.68 1.79 4.84
N LEU A 140 3.21 1.48 6.05
CA LEU A 140 2.67 2.51 6.96
C LEU A 140 3.74 3.50 7.42
N THR A 141 4.94 3.02 7.76
CA THR A 141 6.06 3.92 8.13
C THR A 141 6.58 4.74 6.95
N THR A 142 6.49 4.19 5.73
CA THR A 142 6.81 4.93 4.50
C THR A 142 5.79 6.05 4.28
N LYS A 143 4.50 5.72 4.42
CA LYS A 143 3.39 6.65 4.24
C LYS A 143 3.33 7.74 5.31
N SER A 144 3.82 7.50 6.52
CA SER A 144 3.87 8.53 7.57
C SER A 144 4.92 9.62 7.31
N SER A 145 5.83 9.42 6.36
CA SER A 145 6.85 10.39 5.92
C SER A 145 6.56 10.89 4.51
N SER A 146 6.34 12.19 4.36
CA SER A 146 6.09 12.82 3.05
C SER A 146 7.25 12.61 2.07
N GLN A 147 8.48 12.60 2.57
CA GLN A 147 9.68 12.34 1.78
C GLN A 147 9.70 10.89 1.27
N HIS A 148 9.56 9.90 2.17
CA HIS A 148 9.60 8.48 1.77
C HIS A 148 8.43 8.11 0.84
N GLN A 149 7.23 8.61 1.12
CA GLN A 149 6.09 8.43 0.22
C GLN A 149 6.37 9.02 -1.17
N SER A 150 6.92 10.23 -1.23
CA SER A 150 7.27 10.90 -2.49
C SER A 150 8.36 10.15 -3.26
N ASP A 151 9.32 9.54 -2.55
CA ASP A 151 10.39 8.74 -3.14
C ASP A 151 9.85 7.45 -3.79
N VAL A 152 8.91 6.77 -3.14
CA VAL A 152 8.22 5.59 -3.71
C VAL A 152 7.43 5.97 -4.96
N ILE A 153 6.65 7.05 -4.89
CA ILE A 153 5.86 7.55 -6.03
C ILE A 153 6.78 7.94 -7.19
N ARG A 154 7.85 8.71 -6.93
CA ARG A 154 8.80 9.16 -7.96
C ARG A 154 9.53 7.98 -8.60
N THR A 155 9.90 6.97 -7.82
CA THR A 155 10.51 5.75 -8.34
C THR A 155 9.57 5.05 -9.32
N PHE A 156 8.29 4.91 -8.97
CA PHE A 156 7.33 4.27 -9.85
C PHE A 156 7.05 5.09 -11.12
N ILE A 157 6.92 6.42 -11.01
CA ILE A 157 6.78 7.30 -12.18
C ILE A 157 7.98 7.18 -13.13
N LYS A 158 9.20 7.05 -12.58
CA LYS A 158 10.40 6.82 -13.40
C LYS A 158 10.34 5.48 -14.13
N GLU A 159 9.93 4.40 -13.45
CA GLU A 159 9.77 3.09 -14.08
C GLU A 159 8.71 3.07 -15.19
N LEU A 160 7.64 3.85 -15.03
CA LEU A 160 6.64 4.06 -16.09
C LEU A 160 7.26 4.82 -17.28
N ALA A 161 8.04 5.86 -17.01
CA ALA A 161 8.72 6.63 -18.06
C ALA A 161 9.73 5.79 -18.85
N ASP A 162 10.46 4.89 -18.18
CA ASP A 162 11.36 3.92 -18.81
C ASP A 162 10.61 2.97 -19.77
N GLN A 163 9.29 2.83 -19.61
CA GLN A 163 8.38 2.09 -20.50
C GLN A 163 7.53 3.00 -21.41
N SER A 164 7.99 4.24 -21.63
CA SER A 164 7.31 5.25 -22.47
C SER A 164 5.91 5.66 -21.97
N VAL A 165 5.64 5.51 -20.66
CA VAL A 165 4.43 5.99 -20.01
C VAL A 165 4.77 7.23 -19.18
N HIS A 166 4.37 8.40 -19.66
CA HIS A 166 4.58 9.66 -18.95
C HIS A 166 3.41 9.94 -18.01
N ALA A 167 3.70 10.02 -16.71
CA ALA A 167 2.72 10.21 -15.67
C ALA A 167 3.11 11.36 -14.74
N GLU A 168 2.12 12.08 -14.22
CA GLU A 168 2.32 13.14 -13.25
C GLU A 168 2.01 12.66 -11.82
N SER A 169 2.72 13.23 -10.84
CA SER A 169 2.54 12.88 -9.43
C SER A 169 1.21 13.34 -8.84
N GLN A 170 0.52 14.27 -9.50
CA GLN A 170 -0.75 14.85 -9.02
C GLN A 170 -1.87 13.81 -8.92
N HIS A 171 -1.75 12.70 -9.65
CA HIS A 171 -2.70 11.59 -9.64
C HIS A 171 -2.07 10.29 -9.08
N ALA A 172 -1.06 10.45 -8.21
CA ALA A 172 -0.37 9.34 -7.57
C ALA A 172 -0.78 9.20 -6.10
N CYS A 173 -0.91 7.95 -5.64
CA CYS A 173 -1.25 7.64 -4.25
C CYS A 173 -0.48 6.40 -3.79
N LEU A 174 -0.19 6.34 -2.48
CA LEU A 174 0.31 5.14 -1.80
C LEU A 174 -0.74 4.70 -0.79
N VAL A 175 -1.17 3.44 -0.88
CA VAL A 175 -2.14 2.84 0.03
C VAL A 175 -1.58 1.55 0.63
N CYS A 176 -1.75 1.38 1.94
CA CYS A 176 -1.17 0.29 2.70
C CYS A 176 -2.19 -0.76 3.07
N GLY A 177 -1.76 -2.02 3.01
CA GLY A 177 -2.55 -3.16 3.43
C GLY A 177 -2.54 -3.32 4.94
N GLU A 178 -3.31 -4.30 5.41
CA GLU A 178 -3.19 -4.78 6.78
C GLU A 178 -1.76 -5.28 6.99
N GLN A 179 -1.23 -5.07 8.19
CA GLN A 179 -0.01 -5.74 8.66
C GLN A 179 -0.43 -7.10 9.21
#